data_AF-A0A101IQ04-F1
#
_entry.id   AF-A0A101IQ04-F1
#
_cell.length_a   1.000
_cell.length_b   1.000
_cell.length_c   1.000
_cell.angle_alpha   90.00
_cell.angle_beta   90.00
_cell.angle_gamma   90.00
#
_symmetry.space_group_name_H-M   'P 1'
#
loop_
_entity.id
_entity.type
_entity.pdbx_description
1 polymer ?
#
loop_
_entity_poly.entity_id
_entity_poly.type
_entity_poly.pdbx_seq_one_letter_code
_entity_poly.pdbx_strand_id
1 'polypeptide(L)'
;LKLSQRKNEDGLRLRFDDLVKQYLGNRFLPGIMIHSLEDGGKAFWAVEVRPVNEPVFVKNNGDDEFWTRGMSSSRKLSLSQAVDYIKTHFGTPSQGANQDSKGY
;
A
#
# COMPACT_ATOMS: atom_id res chain seq x y z
N LEU A 1 12.71 14.20 2.48
CA LEU A 1 12.82 13.43 1.21
C LEU A 1 12.69 14.42 0.05
N LYS A 2 13.71 14.58 -0.81
CA LYS A 2 13.65 15.47 -1.98
C LYS A 2 13.46 14.62 -3.22
N LEU A 3 12.30 14.73 -3.88
CA LEU A 3 11.88 13.81 -4.95
C LEU A 3 12.61 14.02 -6.28
N SER A 4 13.24 15.17 -6.52
CA SER A 4 14.17 15.33 -7.64
C SER A 4 15.25 16.40 -7.39
N GLN A 5 16.40 16.21 -8.04
CA GLN A 5 17.37 17.29 -8.33
C GLN A 5 17.40 17.68 -9.82
N ARG A 6 16.81 16.87 -10.71
CA ARG A 6 16.75 17.14 -12.16
C ARG A 6 15.39 17.72 -12.53
N LYS A 7 15.40 18.68 -13.46
CA LYS A 7 14.24 19.45 -13.95
C LYS A 7 13.32 18.68 -14.94
N ASN A 8 13.49 17.37 -15.13
CA ASN A 8 12.70 16.60 -16.11
C ASN A 8 11.85 15.50 -15.46
N GLU A 9 10.66 15.28 -16.03
CA GLU A 9 9.64 14.36 -15.55
C GLU A 9 10.14 12.91 -15.42
N ASP A 10 10.96 12.46 -16.37
CA ASP A 10 11.57 11.13 -16.34
C ASP A 10 12.44 10.90 -15.10
N GLY A 11 13.21 11.92 -14.70
CA GLY A 11 14.04 11.85 -13.49
C GLY A 11 13.22 11.73 -12.22
N LEU A 12 12.04 12.36 -12.19
CA LEU A 12 11.09 12.21 -11.09
C LEU A 12 10.48 10.80 -11.07
N ARG A 13 10.20 10.22 -12.25
CA ARG A 13 9.55 8.89 -12.36
C ARG A 13 10.48 7.82 -11.86
N LEU A 14 11.75 7.88 -12.29
CA LEU A 14 12.79 6.99 -11.81
C LEU A 14 12.97 7.07 -10.29
N ARG A 15 12.94 8.26 -9.71
CA ARG A 15 13.05 8.42 -8.25
C ARG A 15 11.83 7.90 -7.50
N PHE A 16 10.64 8.06 -8.04
CA PHE A 16 9.43 7.47 -7.48
C PHE A 16 9.50 5.94 -7.51
N ASP A 17 9.89 5.36 -8.65
CA ASP A 17 10.10 3.92 -8.78
C ASP A 17 11.10 3.40 -7.75
N ASP A 18 12.25 4.06 -7.61
CA ASP A 18 13.27 3.69 -6.62
C ASP A 18 12.72 3.69 -5.19
N LEU A 19 11.87 4.66 -4.84
CA LEU A 19 11.22 4.72 -3.52
C LEU A 19 10.26 3.55 -3.32
N VAL A 20 9.40 3.25 -4.30
CA VAL A 20 8.51 2.09 -4.21
C VAL A 20 9.31 0.80 -4.05
N LYS A 21 10.37 0.62 -4.84
CA LYS A 21 11.25 -0.56 -4.76
C LYS A 21 11.92 -0.68 -3.40
N GLN A 22 12.44 0.42 -2.86
CA GLN A 22 13.13 0.44 -1.57
C GLN A 22 12.20 0.09 -0.41
N TYR A 23 11.00 0.69 -0.38
CA TYR A 23 10.10 0.60 0.77
C TYR A 23 9.08 -0.54 0.68
N LEU A 24 8.63 -0.91 -0.53
CA LEU A 24 7.58 -1.91 -0.75
C LEU A 24 8.09 -3.13 -1.53
N GLY A 25 9.10 -2.94 -2.39
CA GLY A 25 9.63 -3.97 -3.27
C GLY A 25 9.03 -3.94 -4.67
N ASN A 26 9.76 -4.54 -5.62
CA ASN A 26 9.45 -4.43 -7.06
C ASN A 26 8.07 -5.00 -7.45
N ARG A 27 7.54 -5.96 -6.68
CA ARG A 27 6.29 -6.66 -7.05
C ARG A 27 5.07 -5.75 -7.07
N PHE A 28 5.13 -4.60 -6.41
CA PHE A 28 4.00 -3.66 -6.32
C PHE A 28 4.01 -2.58 -7.39
N LEU A 29 5.11 -2.38 -8.13
CA LEU A 29 5.19 -1.38 -9.20
C LEU A 29 4.08 -1.53 -10.26
N PRO A 30 3.75 -2.74 -10.76
CA PRO A 30 2.70 -2.88 -11.77
C PRO A 30 1.29 -2.47 -11.29
N GLY A 31 1.09 -2.37 -9.97
CA GLY A 31 -0.16 -1.92 -9.36
C GLY A 31 -0.27 -0.41 -9.20
N ILE A 32 0.77 0.35 -9.55
CA ILE A 32 0.82 1.81 -9.38
C ILE A 32 0.83 2.48 -10.75
N MET A 33 -0.09 3.42 -10.96
CA MET A 33 -0.19 4.21 -12.18
C MET A 33 -0.02 5.70 -11.85
N ILE A 34 0.80 6.39 -12.64
CA ILE A 34 1.04 7.82 -12.51
C ILE A 34 0.31 8.53 -13.66
N HIS A 35 -0.63 9.40 -13.29
CA HIS A 35 -1.31 10.29 -14.22
C HIS A 35 -0.68 11.68 -14.11
N SER A 36 -0.02 12.13 -15.17
CA SER A 36 0.52 13.48 -15.27
C SER A 36 -0.60 14.44 -15.64
N LEU A 37 -0.83 15.43 -14.78
CA LEU A 37 -1.87 16.44 -14.93
C LEU A 37 -1.22 17.83 -14.98
N GLU A 38 -1.84 18.75 -15.70
CA GLU A 38 -1.44 20.16 -15.71
C GLU A 38 -2.65 21.03 -15.40
N ASP A 39 -2.48 21.96 -14.47
CA ASP A 39 -3.50 22.98 -14.16
C ASP A 39 -2.81 24.30 -13.81
N GLY A 40 -3.25 25.40 -14.43
CA GLY A 40 -2.69 26.74 -14.22
C GLY A 40 -1.17 26.84 -14.44
N GLY A 41 -0.62 26.09 -15.41
CA GLY A 41 0.82 26.06 -15.69
C GLY A 41 1.66 25.33 -14.63
N LYS A 42 1.02 24.55 -13.76
CA LYS A 42 1.66 23.70 -12.77
C LYS A 42 1.41 22.23 -13.10
N ALA A 43 2.47 21.43 -13.03
CA ALA A 43 2.39 19.99 -13.18
C ALA A 43 2.06 19.31 -11.85
N PHE A 44 1.14 18.35 -11.89
CA PHE A 44 0.71 17.52 -10.78
C PHE A 44 0.78 16.05 -11.17
N TRP A 45 1.05 15.18 -10.20
CA TRP A 45 0.91 13.74 -10.39
C TRP A 45 -0.21 13.21 -9.52
N ALA A 46 -1.21 12.61 -10.16
CA ALA A 46 -2.16 11.75 -9.47
C ALA A 46 -1.62 10.32 -9.50
N VAL A 47 -1.31 9.78 -8.32
CA VAL A 47 -0.82 8.41 -8.16
C VAL A 47 -2.00 7.52 -7.80
N GLU A 48 -2.36 6.65 -8.72
CA GLU A 48 -3.37 5.63 -8.53
C GLU A 48 -2.71 4.33 -8.05
N VAL A 49 -3.26 3.71 -7.01
CA VAL A 49 -2.75 2.47 -6.43
C VAL A 49 -3.86 1.43 -6.42
N ARG A 50 -3.64 0.31 -7.11
CA ARG A 50 -4.59 -0.80 -7.12
C ARG A 50 -4.57 -1.55 -5.78
N PRO A 51 -5.74 -2.01 -5.28
CA PRO A 51 -5.80 -2.81 -4.07
C PRO A 51 -5.12 -4.17 -4.30
N VAL A 52 -4.58 -4.73 -3.23
CA VAL A 52 -4.02 -6.09 -3.19
C VAL A 52 -4.73 -6.90 -2.11
N ASN A 53 -4.82 -8.22 -2.30
CA ASN A 53 -5.55 -9.13 -1.40
C ASN A 53 -4.65 -9.70 -0.28
N GLU A 54 -3.55 -9.02 0.01
CA GLU A 54 -2.58 -9.44 1.01
C GLU A 54 -2.09 -8.22 1.81
N PRO A 55 -1.67 -8.41 3.07
CA PRO A 55 -1.04 -7.35 3.85
C PRO A 55 0.26 -6.87 3.20
N VAL A 56 0.46 -5.55 3.16
CA VAL A 56 1.68 -4.92 2.65
C VAL A 56 2.42 -4.24 3.79
N PHE A 57 3.73 -4.51 3.90
CA PHE A 57 4.61 -3.93 4.91
C PHE A 57 5.58 -2.94 4.26
N VAL A 58 5.78 -1.79 4.93
CA VAL A 58 6.76 -0.79 4.55
C VAL A 58 8.08 -1.13 5.23
N LYS A 59 9.12 -1.38 4.45
CA LYS A 59 10.49 -1.60 4.92
C LYS A 59 11.14 -0.26 5.26
N ASN A 60 11.31 0.05 6.54
CA ASN A 60 11.93 1.30 6.98
C ASN A 60 13.09 1.02 7.92
N ASN A 61 14.31 1.40 7.53
CA ASN A 61 15.54 1.19 8.30
C ASN A 61 15.75 -0.26 8.79
N GLY A 62 15.28 -1.25 8.02
CA GLY A 62 15.39 -2.67 8.35
C GLY A 62 14.17 -3.25 9.08
N ASP A 63 13.28 -2.40 9.58
CA ASP A 63 12.04 -2.83 10.25
C ASP A 63 10.87 -2.94 9.27
N ASP A 64 9.99 -3.88 9.56
CA ASP A 64 8.67 -3.97 8.94
C ASP A 64 7.67 -3.08 9.66
N GLU A 65 7.12 -2.11 8.94
CA GLU A 65 6.08 -1.21 9.45
C GLU A 65 4.75 -1.49 8.76
N PHE A 66 3.68 -1.54 9.56
CA PHE A 66 2.33 -1.69 9.03
C PHE A 66 1.55 -0.39 9.19
N TRP A 67 1.05 0.13 8.07
CA TRP A 67 0.37 1.42 8.01
C TRP A 67 -1.05 1.24 7.47
N THR A 68 -2.00 1.96 8.06
CA THR A 68 -3.38 2.00 7.57
C THR A 68 -3.79 3.44 7.31
N ARG A 69 -4.60 3.65 6.26
CA ARG A 69 -5.16 4.95 5.93
C ARG A 69 -6.56 5.07 6.56
N GLY A 70 -6.73 6.08 7.40
CA GLY A 70 -8.05 6.55 7.84
C GLY A 70 -8.64 7.54 6.84
N MET A 71 -9.57 8.38 7.29
CA MET A 71 -10.31 9.29 6.41
C MET A 71 -9.40 10.33 5.73
N SER A 72 -8.50 10.95 6.48
CA SER A 72 -7.61 12.01 6.00
C SER A 72 -6.13 11.81 6.35
N SER A 73 -5.81 10.82 7.19
CA SER A 73 -4.46 10.57 7.69
C SER A 73 -4.07 9.08 7.60
N SER A 74 -2.77 8.82 7.63
CA SER A 74 -2.22 7.47 7.74
C SER A 74 -1.59 7.30 9.12
N ARG A 75 -1.76 6.12 9.72
CA ARG A 75 -1.17 5.80 11.03
C ARG A 75 -0.42 4.48 10.98
N LYS A 76 0.72 4.44 11.68
CA LYS A 76 1.47 3.21 11.96
C LYS A 76 0.72 2.43 13.05
N LEU A 77 0.50 1.15 12.82
CA LEU A 77 -0.08 0.25 13.81
C LEU A 77 1.03 -0.39 14.65
N SER A 78 0.73 -0.66 15.92
CA SER A 78 1.55 -1.60 16.70
C SER A 78 1.43 -3.01 16.12
N LEU A 79 2.33 -3.92 16.51
CA LEU A 79 2.27 -5.32 16.07
C LEU A 79 0.92 -5.98 16.41
N SER A 80 0.41 -5.80 17.63
CA SER A 80 -0.89 -6.34 18.04
C SER A 80 -2.03 -5.81 17.18
N GLN A 81 -2.08 -4.50 16.95
CA GLN A 81 -3.08 -3.85 16.09
C GLN A 81 -2.97 -4.32 14.64
N ALA A 82 -1.77 -4.53 14.12
CA ALA A 82 -1.55 -5.04 12.77
C ALA A 82 -2.07 -6.47 12.63
N VAL A 83 -1.78 -7.35 13.60
CA VAL A 83 -2.30 -8.73 13.61
C VAL A 83 -3.83 -8.75 13.60
N ASP A 84 -4.47 -7.95 14.44
CA ASP A 84 -5.94 -7.88 14.50
C ASP A 84 -6.54 -7.31 13.21
N TYR A 85 -5.92 -6.26 12.65
CA TYR A 85 -6.32 -5.70 11.37
C TYR A 85 -6.22 -6.74 10.26
N ILE A 86 -5.11 -7.47 10.19
CA ILE A 86 -4.87 -8.47 9.14
C ILE A 86 -5.92 -9.59 9.21
N LYS A 87 -6.20 -10.10 10.41
CA LYS A 87 -7.25 -11.13 10.61
C LYS A 87 -8.63 -10.65 10.15
N THR A 88 -8.97 -9.40 10.45
CA THR A 88 -10.30 -8.86 10.15
C THR A 88 -10.47 -8.53 8.67
N HIS A 89 -9.41 -8.03 8.01
CA HIS A 89 -9.48 -7.52 6.64
C HIS A 89 -9.01 -8.51 5.57
N PHE A 90 -8.14 -9.46 5.93
CA PHE A 90 -7.56 -10.43 5.00
C PHE A 90 -7.72 -11.88 5.47
N GLY A 91 -8.30 -12.11 6.66
CA GLY A 91 -8.61 -13.46 7.11
C GLY A 91 -9.61 -14.11 6.16
N THR A 92 -9.29 -15.32 5.71
CA THR A 92 -10.24 -16.15 4.97
C THR A 92 -11.46 -16.39 5.87
N PRO A 93 -12.71 -16.19 5.39
CA PRO A 93 -13.85 -16.70 6.13
C PRO A 93 -13.66 -18.20 6.27
N SER A 94 -13.58 -18.68 7.51
CA SER A 94 -13.55 -20.10 7.82
C SER A 94 -14.83 -20.74 7.27
N GLN A 95 -14.72 -21.45 6.14
CA GLN A 95 -15.72 -22.44 5.76
C GLN A 95 -15.73 -23.50 6.86
N GLY A 96 -16.89 -23.71 7.51
CA GLY A 96 -17.08 -24.83 8.42
C GLY A 96 -17.87 -24.56 9.70
N ALA A 97 -18.99 -23.85 9.65
CA ALA A 97 -20.08 -24.13 10.58
C ALA A 97 -20.96 -25.21 9.93
N ASN A 98 -20.58 -26.48 10.14
CA ASN A 98 -21.44 -27.62 9.81
C ASN A 98 -22.62 -27.59 10.79
N GLN A 99 -23.66 -26.83 10.47
CA GLN A 99 -25.01 -27.12 10.92
C GLN A 99 -25.45 -28.34 10.13
N ASP A 100 -25.45 -29.52 10.77
CA ASP A 100 -26.41 -30.61 10.53
C ASP A 100 -26.01 -31.82 11.37
N SER A 101 -26.59 -31.91 12.56
CA SER A 101 -26.70 -33.14 13.34
C SER A 101 -27.90 -33.04 14.28
N LYS A 102 -29.11 -33.05 13.70
CA LYS A 102 -30.30 -33.56 14.38
C LYS A 102 -30.78 -34.78 13.61
N GLY A 103 -30.46 -35.95 14.17
CA GLY A 103 -30.91 -37.23 13.69
C GLY A 103 -30.33 -38.32 14.58
N TYR A 104 -31.01 -38.58 15.71
CA TYR A 104 -31.49 -39.88 16.18
C TYR A 104 -32.16 -39.68 17.55
#